data_AF-A0A8J8T3A3-F1
#
_entry.id   AF-A0A8J8T3A3-F1
#
_cell.length_a   1.000
_cell.length_b   1.000
_cell.length_c   1.000
_cell.angle_alpha   90.00
_cell.angle_beta   90.00
_cell.angle_gamma   90.00
#
_symmetry.space_group_name_H-M   'P 1'
#
loop_
_entity.id
_entity.type
_entity.pdbx_description
1 polymer ?
#
loop_
_entity_poly.entity_id
_entity_poly.type
_entity_poly.pdbx_seq_one_letter_code
_entity_poly.pdbx_strand_id
1 'polypeptide(L)'
;MVWWFLCHVWTYWSLINHLFILSEIVPQSAIEWFETILEQLFFHAMSYYIYQSDSFLLSTRMFMYFQVCIHLWKMNSFFKANRDYREIYLSRKTGREIGFSPFSEQREIRYPGNITLREFGTYMVYPTLTYQDHYPVSEVSVKNGSWVKKVIARFIIVLMGLFVAYELAQHLLVPLVCQFTHLKIDHALESFTAWYVPCLTLYYSLFLIIFDHILNLYGEISGFQDRQQYQDYWNATTFEEYARKWNRPVHEYLHRHWYLEVLGKWGKEVTIFQAQLATFLYSVYFHEIYLAVMFKEVSFYLTSLQIYQLLLFFIMARLKGTMLGNVIQWLGMFFCITNVLYLYNYDLANFTYSKGGGCMNLYK
;
A
#
# COMPACT_ATOMS: atom_id res chain seq x y z
N MET A 1 -22.57 1.69 0.29
CA MET A 1 -22.78 0.24 0.54
C MET A 1 -22.56 -0.60 -0.73
N VAL A 2 -23.16 -0.24 -1.87
CA VAL A 2 -22.96 -0.97 -3.15
C VAL A 2 -21.50 -1.09 -3.56
N TRP A 3 -20.72 0.00 -3.49
CA TRP A 3 -19.28 -0.01 -3.80
C TRP A 3 -18.49 -1.06 -3.01
N TRP A 4 -18.75 -1.17 -1.71
CA TRP A 4 -18.06 -2.12 -0.83
C TRP A 4 -18.33 -3.57 -1.23
N PHE A 5 -19.58 -3.88 -1.55
CA PHE A 5 -19.98 -5.18 -2.05
C PHE A 5 -19.29 -5.50 -3.39
N LEU A 6 -19.24 -4.54 -4.32
CA LEU A 6 -18.57 -4.72 -5.62
C LEU A 6 -17.08 -5.03 -5.45
N CYS A 7 -16.36 -4.33 -4.57
CA CYS A 7 -14.95 -4.61 -4.29
C CYS A 7 -14.74 -6.04 -3.78
N HIS A 8 -15.61 -6.52 -2.89
CA HIS A 8 -15.53 -7.89 -2.39
C HIS A 8 -15.81 -8.89 -3.49
N VAL A 9 -16.92 -8.75 -4.22
CA VAL A 9 -17.27 -9.65 -5.34
C VAL A 9 -16.14 -9.74 -6.35
N TRP A 10 -15.55 -8.60 -6.73
CA TRP A 10 -14.40 -8.56 -7.62
C TRP A 10 -13.21 -9.34 -7.07
N THR A 11 -12.91 -9.24 -5.78
CA THR A 11 -11.76 -9.93 -5.18
C THR A 11 -11.92 -11.45 -5.20
N TYR A 12 -13.14 -11.96 -4.99
CA TYR A 12 -13.43 -13.39 -5.11
C TYR A 12 -13.34 -13.90 -6.55
N TRP A 13 -13.24 -13.02 -7.56
CA TRP A 13 -13.05 -13.42 -8.94
C TRP A 13 -11.77 -14.24 -9.15
N SER A 14 -10.69 -13.93 -8.45
CA SER A 14 -9.45 -14.70 -8.53
C SER A 14 -9.60 -16.15 -8.06
N LEU A 15 -10.40 -16.37 -7.02
CA LEU A 15 -10.76 -17.72 -6.57
C LEU A 15 -11.55 -18.46 -7.66
N ILE A 16 -12.52 -17.79 -8.28
CA ILE A 16 -13.35 -18.34 -9.35
C ILE A 16 -12.48 -18.72 -10.56
N ASN A 17 -11.53 -17.87 -10.95
CA ASN A 17 -10.57 -18.15 -12.02
C ASN A 17 -9.76 -19.42 -11.74
N HIS A 18 -9.30 -19.62 -10.50
CA HIS A 18 -8.60 -20.85 -10.13
C HIS A 18 -9.50 -22.09 -10.21
N LEU A 19 -10.77 -21.99 -9.84
CA LEU A 19 -11.73 -23.08 -10.03
C LEU A 19 -11.93 -23.40 -11.52
N PHE A 20 -11.96 -22.40 -12.39
CA PHE A 20 -11.97 -22.63 -13.84
C PHE A 20 -10.67 -23.30 -14.34
N ILE A 21 -9.50 -22.87 -13.85
CA ILE A 21 -8.22 -23.53 -14.18
C ILE A 21 -8.23 -25.02 -13.78
N LEU A 22 -8.77 -25.35 -12.60
CA LEU A 22 -8.86 -26.72 -12.12
C LEU A 22 -9.86 -27.58 -12.91
N SER A 23 -10.90 -26.95 -13.47
CA SER A 23 -11.89 -27.63 -14.30
C SER A 23 -11.37 -28.02 -15.70
N GLU A 24 -10.23 -27.47 -16.11
CA GLU A 24 -9.62 -27.65 -17.45
C GLU A 24 -10.53 -27.23 -18.63
N ILE A 25 -11.64 -26.52 -18.37
CA ILE A 25 -12.62 -26.09 -19.37
C ILE A 25 -12.06 -24.98 -20.28
N VAL A 26 -11.30 -24.04 -19.71
CA VAL A 26 -10.80 -22.84 -20.40
C VAL A 26 -9.27 -22.86 -20.42
N PRO A 27 -8.63 -22.48 -21.56
CA PRO A 27 -7.17 -22.38 -21.62
C PRO A 27 -6.61 -21.43 -20.56
N GLN A 28 -5.55 -21.86 -19.89
CA GLN A 28 -4.91 -21.08 -18.81
C GLN A 28 -4.51 -19.67 -19.27
N SER A 29 -3.90 -19.55 -20.45
CA SER A 29 -3.47 -18.27 -21.00
C SER A 29 -4.65 -17.29 -21.15
N ALA A 30 -5.83 -17.79 -21.54
CA ALA A 30 -7.03 -16.96 -21.64
C ALA A 30 -7.48 -16.45 -20.26
N ILE A 31 -7.40 -17.28 -19.22
CA ILE A 31 -7.73 -16.88 -17.85
C ILE A 31 -6.73 -15.85 -17.32
N GLU A 32 -5.43 -16.03 -17.57
CA GLU A 32 -4.39 -15.06 -17.15
C GLU A 32 -4.55 -13.69 -17.81
N TRP A 33 -4.83 -13.68 -19.12
CA TRP A 33 -5.14 -12.43 -19.83
C TRP A 33 -6.41 -11.78 -19.29
N PHE A 34 -7.45 -12.57 -19.05
CA PHE A 34 -8.71 -12.08 -18.52
C PHE A 34 -8.55 -11.48 -17.11
N GLU A 35 -7.85 -12.18 -16.21
CA GLU A 35 -7.55 -11.68 -14.86
C GLU A 35 -6.78 -10.36 -14.93
N THR A 36 -5.72 -10.30 -15.75
CA THR A 36 -4.89 -9.09 -15.88
C THR A 36 -5.72 -7.91 -16.40
N ILE A 37 -6.57 -8.12 -17.41
CA ILE A 37 -7.43 -7.06 -17.96
C ILE A 37 -8.46 -6.62 -16.92
N LEU A 38 -9.12 -7.56 -16.24
CA LEU A 38 -10.12 -7.25 -15.24
C LEU A 38 -9.53 -6.50 -14.05
N GLU A 39 -8.33 -6.89 -13.61
CA GLU A 39 -7.56 -6.20 -12.58
C GLU A 39 -7.37 -4.72 -12.91
N GLN A 40 -6.87 -4.44 -14.11
CA GLN A 40 -6.62 -3.07 -14.56
C GLN A 40 -7.94 -2.29 -14.70
N LEU A 41 -8.93 -2.86 -15.38
CA LEU A 41 -10.21 -2.19 -15.59
C LEU A 41 -10.89 -1.83 -14.28
N PHE A 42 -10.93 -2.76 -13.32
CA PHE A 42 -11.62 -2.53 -12.05
C PHE A 42 -10.88 -1.51 -11.18
N PHE A 43 -9.54 -1.58 -11.10
CA PHE A 43 -8.74 -0.60 -10.36
C PHE A 43 -8.98 0.83 -10.88
N HIS A 44 -8.92 1.02 -12.21
CA HIS A 44 -9.14 2.34 -12.81
C HIS A 44 -10.60 2.78 -12.70
N ALA A 45 -11.57 1.88 -12.93
CA ALA A 45 -12.99 2.21 -12.82
C ALA A 45 -13.37 2.64 -11.40
N MET A 46 -12.89 1.95 -10.37
CA MET A 46 -13.15 2.31 -8.98
C MET A 46 -12.42 3.59 -8.57
N SER A 47 -11.17 3.78 -9.00
CA SER A 47 -10.44 5.02 -8.76
C SER A 47 -11.14 6.21 -9.41
N TYR A 48 -11.61 6.05 -10.65
CA TYR A 48 -12.38 7.07 -11.37
C TYR A 48 -13.74 7.36 -10.71
N TYR A 49 -14.44 6.32 -10.23
CA TYR A 49 -15.68 6.49 -9.47
C TYR A 49 -15.46 7.33 -8.21
N ILE A 50 -14.38 7.07 -7.46
CA ILE A 50 -14.04 7.84 -6.26
C ILE A 50 -13.66 9.28 -6.65
N TYR A 51 -12.88 9.47 -7.71
CA TYR A 51 -12.48 10.77 -8.24
C TYR A 51 -13.69 11.65 -8.61
N GLN A 52 -14.66 11.07 -9.34
CA GLN A 52 -15.84 11.80 -9.82
C GLN A 52 -16.85 12.12 -8.72
N SER A 53 -16.81 11.42 -7.60
CA SER A 53 -17.79 11.62 -6.54
C SER A 53 -17.48 12.89 -5.74
N ASP A 54 -18.28 13.94 -5.89
CA ASP A 54 -18.16 15.19 -5.11
C ASP A 54 -18.72 15.06 -3.68
N SER A 55 -19.53 14.04 -3.41
CA SER A 55 -20.16 13.82 -2.12
C SER A 55 -19.25 13.20 -1.05
N PHE A 56 -18.07 12.71 -1.43
CA PHE A 56 -17.18 12.01 -0.51
C PHE A 56 -16.15 12.94 0.12
N LEU A 57 -16.15 12.93 1.46
CA LEU A 57 -15.08 13.51 2.28
C LEU A 57 -13.71 12.98 1.85
N LEU A 58 -12.68 13.80 2.04
CA LEU A 58 -11.29 13.42 1.77
C LEU A 58 -10.91 12.11 2.49
N SER A 59 -11.27 11.97 3.77
CA SER A 59 -11.02 10.75 4.56
C SER A 59 -11.74 9.53 4.01
N THR A 60 -12.96 9.69 3.49
CA THR A 60 -13.71 8.62 2.82
C THR A 60 -13.04 8.20 1.53
N ARG A 61 -12.59 9.17 0.71
CA ARG A 61 -11.83 8.88 -0.52
C ARG A 61 -10.53 8.15 -0.22
N MET A 62 -9.79 8.58 0.82
CA MET A 62 -8.56 7.91 1.27
C MET A 62 -8.84 6.46 1.65
N PHE A 63 -9.83 6.22 2.52
CA PHE A 63 -10.20 4.88 2.93
C PHE A 63 -10.59 4.01 1.74
N MET A 64 -11.49 4.49 0.88
CA MET A 64 -11.94 3.74 -0.29
C MET A 64 -10.79 3.39 -1.22
N TYR A 65 -9.90 4.34 -1.53
CA TYR A 65 -8.75 4.09 -2.40
C TYR A 65 -7.81 3.03 -1.82
N PHE A 66 -7.43 3.13 -0.54
CA PHE A 66 -6.58 2.13 0.10
C PHE A 66 -7.23 0.73 0.07
N GLN A 67 -8.54 0.64 0.25
CA GLN A 67 -9.26 -0.62 0.13
C GLN A 67 -9.20 -1.16 -1.32
N VAL A 68 -9.36 -0.34 -2.36
CA VAL A 68 -9.15 -0.80 -3.75
C VAL A 68 -7.76 -1.41 -3.92
N CYS A 69 -6.71 -0.73 -3.44
CA CYS A 69 -5.33 -1.24 -3.56
C CYS A 69 -5.11 -2.54 -2.77
N ILE A 70 -5.63 -2.64 -1.54
CA ILE A 70 -5.52 -3.85 -0.73
C ILE A 70 -6.21 -5.02 -1.43
N HIS A 71 -7.44 -4.82 -1.92
CA HIS A 71 -8.19 -5.84 -2.64
C HIS A 71 -7.47 -6.26 -3.94
N LEU A 72 -6.98 -5.29 -4.73
CA LEU A 72 -6.20 -5.54 -5.94
C LEU A 72 -4.98 -6.43 -5.65
N TRP A 73 -4.13 -6.00 -4.71
CA TRP A 73 -2.86 -6.66 -4.45
C TRP A 73 -3.05 -8.03 -3.79
N LYS A 74 -4.04 -8.18 -2.90
CA LYS A 74 -4.37 -9.49 -2.34
C LYS A 74 -4.86 -10.45 -3.40
N MET A 75 -5.79 -9.99 -4.24
CA MET A 75 -6.32 -10.78 -5.35
C MET A 75 -5.19 -11.21 -6.30
N ASN A 76 -4.37 -10.26 -6.75
CA ASN A 76 -3.24 -10.52 -7.65
C ASN A 76 -2.22 -11.48 -7.03
N SER A 77 -1.92 -11.30 -5.74
CA SER A 77 -0.98 -12.15 -5.01
C SER A 77 -1.49 -13.59 -4.90
N PHE A 78 -2.78 -13.77 -4.56
CA PHE A 78 -3.41 -15.09 -4.54
C PHE A 78 -3.39 -15.74 -5.93
N PHE A 79 -3.69 -14.97 -6.98
CA PHE A 79 -3.66 -15.48 -8.35
C PHE A 79 -2.28 -16.01 -8.74
N LYS A 80 -1.25 -15.16 -8.61
CA LYS A 80 0.13 -15.46 -9.01
C LYS A 80 0.76 -16.57 -8.17
N ALA A 81 0.59 -16.53 -6.85
CA ALA A 81 1.17 -17.54 -5.98
C ALA A 81 0.59 -18.94 -6.27
N ASN A 82 -0.72 -19.05 -6.54
CA ASN A 82 -1.33 -20.33 -6.92
C ASN A 82 -0.93 -20.81 -8.32
N ARG A 83 -0.66 -19.89 -9.25
CA ARG A 83 -0.02 -20.24 -10.54
C ARG A 83 1.33 -20.93 -10.28
N ASP A 84 2.16 -20.35 -9.42
CA ASP A 84 3.49 -20.90 -9.12
C ASP A 84 3.40 -22.23 -8.34
N TYR A 85 2.47 -22.35 -7.38
CA TYR A 85 2.21 -23.60 -6.68
C TYR A 85 1.75 -24.72 -7.62
N ARG A 86 0.92 -24.38 -8.61
CA ARG A 86 0.50 -25.33 -9.64
C ARG A 86 1.67 -25.80 -10.49
N GLU A 87 2.54 -24.89 -10.92
CA GLU A 87 3.72 -25.25 -11.72
C GLU A 87 4.64 -26.21 -10.95
N ILE A 88 4.85 -25.96 -9.66
CA ILE A 88 5.63 -26.86 -8.78
C ILE A 88 4.91 -28.20 -8.59
N TYR A 89 3.60 -28.21 -8.42
CA TYR A 89 2.82 -29.46 -8.30
C TYR A 89 2.95 -30.32 -9.56
N LEU A 90 2.81 -29.70 -10.74
CA LEU A 90 2.93 -30.39 -12.02
C LEU A 90 4.36 -30.85 -12.29
N SER A 91 5.37 -30.07 -11.93
CA SER A 91 6.78 -30.44 -12.08
C SER A 91 7.13 -31.67 -11.26
N ARG A 92 6.67 -31.72 -10.00
CA ARG A 92 6.81 -32.90 -9.12
C ARG A 92 6.09 -34.13 -9.66
N LYS A 93 4.91 -33.94 -10.27
CA LYS A 93 4.13 -35.05 -10.86
C LYS A 93 4.73 -35.59 -12.16
N THR A 94 5.31 -34.72 -12.98
CA THR A 94 5.82 -35.05 -14.33
C THR A 94 7.33 -35.30 -14.38
N GLY A 95 8.06 -34.96 -13.31
CA GLY A 95 9.52 -35.01 -13.26
C GLY A 95 10.20 -33.91 -14.10
N ARG A 96 9.45 -32.91 -14.57
CA ARG A 96 9.98 -31.82 -15.39
C ARG A 96 10.72 -30.80 -14.52
N GLU A 97 11.92 -30.39 -14.90
CA GLU A 97 12.58 -29.25 -14.27
C GLU A 97 11.83 -27.95 -14.59
N ILE A 98 11.57 -27.15 -13.56
CA ILE A 98 10.99 -25.81 -13.68
C ILE A 98 12.09 -24.76 -13.62
N GLY A 99 11.84 -23.62 -14.23
CA GLY A 99 12.68 -22.44 -14.06
C GLY A 99 12.64 -21.91 -12.62
N PHE A 100 13.29 -20.76 -12.39
CA PHE A 100 13.28 -20.10 -11.09
C PHE A 100 11.84 -19.81 -10.64
N SER A 101 11.44 -20.39 -9.52
CA SER A 101 10.20 -20.06 -8.81
C SER A 101 10.55 -19.61 -7.39
N PRO A 102 9.95 -18.53 -6.87
CA PRO A 102 10.17 -18.10 -5.49
C PRO A 102 9.75 -19.13 -4.42
N PHE A 103 9.01 -20.19 -4.79
CA PHE A 103 8.54 -21.24 -3.88
C PHE A 103 9.23 -22.60 -4.09
N SER A 104 10.28 -22.67 -4.91
CA SER A 104 10.96 -23.93 -5.23
C SER A 104 11.45 -24.69 -3.98
N GLU A 105 11.80 -23.95 -2.91
CA GLU A 105 12.30 -24.51 -1.64
C GLU A 105 11.20 -24.99 -0.67
N GLN A 106 9.91 -24.67 -0.91
CA GLN A 106 8.83 -25.09 -0.02
C GLN A 106 8.56 -26.59 -0.16
N ARG A 107 8.92 -27.37 0.88
CA ARG A 107 8.81 -28.83 0.87
C ARG A 107 7.37 -29.33 0.78
N GLU A 108 6.44 -28.70 1.49
CA GLU A 108 5.02 -29.06 1.50
C GLU A 108 4.17 -27.95 0.89
N ILE A 109 3.43 -28.29 -0.18
CA ILE A 109 2.46 -27.41 -0.85
C ILE A 109 1.15 -28.20 -0.92
N ARG A 110 0.05 -27.64 -0.41
CA ARG A 110 -1.27 -28.29 -0.35
C ARG A 110 -2.07 -28.19 -1.65
N TYR A 111 -1.51 -27.59 -2.69
CA TYR A 111 -2.17 -27.42 -3.98
C TYR A 111 -2.63 -28.77 -4.56
N PRO A 112 -3.88 -28.89 -5.06
CA PRO A 112 -4.91 -27.85 -5.23
C PRO A 112 -5.84 -27.65 -4.02
N GLY A 113 -5.65 -28.40 -2.91
CA GLY A 113 -6.53 -28.38 -1.74
C GLY A 113 -6.58 -27.06 -0.96
N ASN A 114 -5.67 -26.13 -1.25
CA ASN A 114 -5.67 -24.77 -0.70
C ASN A 114 -6.65 -23.82 -1.41
N ILE A 115 -7.15 -24.19 -2.60
CA ILE A 115 -8.13 -23.40 -3.36
C ILE A 115 -9.52 -23.64 -2.78
N THR A 116 -9.82 -22.99 -1.67
CA THR A 116 -11.15 -23.04 -1.04
C THR A 116 -11.62 -21.65 -0.62
N LEU A 117 -12.94 -21.47 -0.53
CA LEU A 117 -13.55 -20.21 -0.06
C LEU A 117 -13.08 -19.83 1.34
N ARG A 118 -12.88 -20.83 2.21
CA ARG A 118 -12.41 -20.63 3.58
C ARG A 118 -10.99 -20.10 3.63
N GLU A 119 -10.06 -20.72 2.92
CA GLU A 119 -8.66 -20.31 2.91
C GLU A 119 -8.50 -18.91 2.28
N PHE A 120 -9.19 -18.65 1.16
CA PHE A 120 -9.18 -17.34 0.53
C PHE A 120 -9.80 -16.26 1.43
N GLY A 121 -10.97 -16.53 2.03
CA GLY A 121 -11.62 -15.62 2.96
C GLY A 121 -10.76 -15.32 4.20
N THR A 122 -10.02 -16.30 4.69
CA THR A 122 -9.10 -16.12 5.83
C THR A 122 -7.91 -15.24 5.43
N TYR A 123 -7.33 -15.46 4.25
CA TYR A 123 -6.26 -14.61 3.70
C TYR A 123 -6.70 -13.15 3.52
N MET A 124 -7.95 -12.91 3.13
CA MET A 124 -8.49 -11.55 3.02
C MET A 124 -8.48 -10.78 4.35
N VAL A 125 -8.50 -11.46 5.50
CA VAL A 125 -8.41 -10.83 6.82
C VAL A 125 -6.95 -10.65 7.29
N TYR A 126 -6.02 -11.50 6.84
CA TYR A 126 -4.61 -11.40 7.28
C TYR A 126 -3.98 -10.03 6.94
N PRO A 127 -3.21 -9.42 7.84
CA PRO A 127 -2.59 -8.11 7.61
C PRO A 127 -1.33 -8.20 6.72
N THR A 128 -1.39 -8.98 5.64
CA THR A 128 -0.32 -9.13 4.64
C THR A 128 -0.90 -9.04 3.24
N LEU A 129 -0.10 -8.54 2.30
CA LEU A 129 -0.43 -8.47 0.88
C LEU A 129 0.15 -9.64 0.08
N THR A 130 0.97 -10.51 0.69
CA THR A 130 1.62 -11.63 0.00
C THR A 130 0.99 -12.96 0.42
N TYR A 131 0.24 -13.60 -0.49
CA TYR A 131 -0.39 -14.90 -0.27
C TYR A 131 0.66 -16.00 -0.05
N GLN A 132 0.42 -16.88 0.93
CA GLN A 132 1.21 -18.08 1.18
C GLN A 132 0.26 -19.21 1.54
N ASP A 133 0.62 -20.45 1.17
CA ASP A 133 -0.17 -21.64 1.53
C ASP A 133 -0.26 -21.84 3.05
N HIS A 134 0.83 -21.52 3.76
CA HIS A 134 0.88 -21.61 5.22
C HIS A 134 1.34 -20.30 5.82
N TYR A 135 0.63 -19.89 6.87
CA TYR A 135 1.05 -18.79 7.74
C TYR A 135 1.24 -19.30 9.17
N PRO A 136 2.14 -18.70 9.94
CA PRO A 136 2.24 -18.98 11.37
C PRO A 136 0.98 -18.41 12.06
N VAL A 137 0.15 -19.28 12.63
CA VAL A 137 -1.12 -18.92 13.29
C VAL A 137 -1.09 -19.41 14.75
N SER A 138 -1.52 -18.56 15.67
CA SER A 138 -1.61 -18.90 17.09
C SER A 138 -2.89 -19.67 17.40
N GLU A 139 -2.87 -21.00 17.29
CA GLU A 139 -4.03 -21.84 17.65
C GLU A 139 -4.38 -21.77 19.16
N VAL A 140 -3.39 -21.52 20.01
CA VAL A 140 -3.54 -21.54 21.47
C VAL A 140 -4.32 -20.33 22.00
N SER A 141 -4.09 -19.14 21.43
CA SER A 141 -4.74 -17.89 21.88
C SER A 141 -6.25 -17.89 21.57
N VAL A 142 -6.64 -18.52 20.45
CA VAL A 142 -8.03 -18.65 20.04
C VAL A 142 -8.79 -19.59 20.98
N LYS A 143 -8.19 -20.73 21.35
CA LYS A 143 -8.81 -21.75 22.22
C LYS A 143 -9.11 -21.26 23.64
N ASN A 144 -8.28 -20.37 24.20
CA ASN A 144 -8.40 -19.92 25.59
C ASN A 144 -9.25 -18.65 25.76
N GLY A 145 -9.82 -18.08 24.69
CA GLY A 145 -10.66 -16.87 24.73
C GLY A 145 -9.95 -15.57 25.14
N SER A 146 -8.65 -15.62 25.45
CA SER A 146 -7.85 -14.46 25.84
C SER A 146 -7.60 -13.48 24.69
N TRP A 147 -7.76 -13.93 23.44
CA TRP A 147 -7.67 -13.12 22.24
C TRP A 147 -8.73 -12.00 22.21
N VAL A 148 -9.96 -12.25 22.71
CA VAL A 148 -11.05 -11.26 22.71
C VAL A 148 -10.66 -10.02 23.49
N LYS A 149 -10.05 -10.19 24.67
CA LYS A 149 -9.56 -9.07 25.49
C LYS A 149 -8.50 -8.25 24.76
N LYS A 150 -7.58 -8.91 24.05
CA LYS A 150 -6.54 -8.25 23.24
C LYS A 150 -7.15 -7.47 22.07
N VAL A 151 -8.13 -8.06 21.38
CA VAL A 151 -8.85 -7.41 20.28
C VAL A 151 -9.59 -6.18 20.77
N ILE A 152 -10.35 -6.27 21.87
CA ILE A 152 -11.06 -5.13 22.45
C ILE A 152 -10.08 -4.03 22.87
N ALA A 153 -8.98 -4.37 23.56
CA ALA A 153 -7.98 -3.40 23.98
C ALA A 153 -7.35 -2.67 22.78
N ARG A 154 -6.91 -3.41 21.75
CA ARG A 154 -6.35 -2.81 20.52
C ARG A 154 -7.38 -1.98 19.77
N PHE A 155 -8.63 -2.43 19.71
CA PHE A 155 -9.71 -1.67 19.07
C PHE A 155 -9.95 -0.32 19.75
N ILE A 156 -9.98 -0.28 21.09
CA ILE A 156 -10.08 0.97 21.86
C ILE A 156 -8.89 1.89 21.57
N ILE A 157 -7.66 1.35 21.54
CA ILE A 157 -6.45 2.12 21.22
C ILE A 157 -6.54 2.71 19.81
N VAL A 158 -7.01 1.94 18.82
CA VAL A 158 -7.21 2.43 17.45
C VAL A 158 -8.23 3.57 17.42
N LEU A 159 -9.38 3.43 18.08
CA LEU A 159 -10.39 4.49 18.13
C LEU A 159 -9.85 5.76 18.80
N MET A 160 -9.13 5.63 19.91
CA MET A 160 -8.50 6.75 20.60
C MET A 160 -7.42 7.41 19.73
N GLY A 161 -6.59 6.61 19.05
CA GLY A 161 -5.56 7.12 18.14
C GLY A 161 -6.16 7.88 16.97
N LEU A 162 -7.23 7.36 16.35
CA LEU A 162 -7.96 8.05 15.28
C LEU A 162 -8.60 9.36 15.77
N PHE A 163 -9.16 9.37 16.98
CA PHE A 163 -9.68 10.59 17.59
C PHE A 163 -8.57 11.63 17.80
N VAL A 164 -7.42 11.25 18.37
CA VAL A 164 -6.27 12.14 18.53
C VAL A 164 -5.76 12.67 17.18
N ALA A 165 -5.65 11.81 16.16
CA ALA A 165 -5.25 12.23 14.83
C ALA A 165 -6.24 13.23 14.20
N TYR A 166 -7.54 13.04 14.42
CA TYR A 166 -8.58 13.98 14.02
C TYR A 166 -8.41 15.34 14.72
N GLU A 167 -8.27 15.35 16.04
CA GLU A 167 -8.06 16.59 16.82
C GLU A 167 -6.78 17.32 16.40
N LEU A 168 -5.67 16.59 16.17
CA LEU A 168 -4.43 17.15 15.64
C LEU A 168 -4.64 17.81 14.27
N ALA A 169 -5.38 17.16 13.37
CA ALA A 169 -5.68 17.73 12.06
C ALA A 169 -6.56 18.98 12.17
N GLN A 170 -7.62 18.94 12.98
CA GLN A 170 -8.54 20.07 13.18
C GLN A 170 -7.86 21.28 13.82
N HIS A 171 -7.00 21.07 14.81
CA HIS A 171 -6.40 22.16 15.56
C HIS A 171 -5.09 22.66 14.96
N LEU A 172 -4.34 21.83 14.25
CA LEU A 172 -3.02 22.20 13.71
C LEU A 172 -3.05 22.46 12.20
N LEU A 173 -3.70 21.59 11.40
CA LEU A 173 -3.66 21.71 9.94
C LEU A 173 -4.75 22.60 9.36
N VAL A 174 -6.00 22.47 9.81
CA VAL A 174 -7.11 23.25 9.24
C VAL A 174 -6.87 24.77 9.33
N PRO A 175 -6.38 25.34 10.45
CA PRO A 175 -6.08 26.78 10.51
C PRO A 175 -5.02 27.21 9.51
N LEU A 176 -4.00 26.38 9.28
CA LEU A 176 -2.94 26.66 8.31
C LEU A 176 -3.45 26.61 6.87
N VAL A 177 -4.35 25.68 6.55
CA VAL A 177 -4.99 25.60 5.23
C VAL A 177 -5.83 26.84 4.97
N CYS A 178 -6.56 27.33 5.97
CA CYS A 178 -7.36 28.56 5.83
C CYS A 178 -6.51 29.81 5.57
N GLN A 179 -5.21 29.80 5.89
CA GLN A 179 -4.33 30.92 5.58
C GLN A 179 -3.96 30.99 4.10
N PHE A 180 -4.09 29.89 3.34
CA PHE A 180 -3.71 29.85 1.92
C PHE A 180 -4.51 30.78 1.04
N THR A 181 -5.78 31.05 1.35
CA THR A 181 -6.63 31.98 0.57
C THR A 181 -6.17 33.43 0.64
N HIS A 182 -5.34 33.76 1.61
CA HIS A 182 -4.79 35.11 1.82
C HIS A 182 -3.26 35.13 1.78
N LEU A 183 -2.62 34.03 1.39
CA LEU A 183 -1.18 33.90 1.40
C LEU A 183 -0.57 34.78 0.30
N LYS A 184 0.27 35.73 0.71
CA LYS A 184 1.13 36.49 -0.20
C LYS A 184 2.44 35.73 -0.41
N ILE A 185 3.02 35.85 -1.61
CA ILE A 185 4.28 35.18 -1.99
C ILE A 185 5.40 35.50 -1.00
N ASP A 186 5.48 36.74 -0.50
CA ASP A 186 6.52 37.16 0.45
C ASP A 186 6.49 36.38 1.78
N HIS A 187 5.33 35.83 2.17
CA HIS A 187 5.16 35.01 3.38
C HIS A 187 5.17 33.50 3.08
N ALA A 188 5.45 33.07 1.84
CA ALA A 188 5.39 31.66 1.47
C ALA A 188 6.40 30.80 2.25
N LEU A 189 7.61 31.32 2.50
CA LEU A 189 8.62 30.59 3.28
C LEU A 189 8.21 30.43 4.75
N GLU A 190 7.65 31.50 5.35
CA GLU A 190 7.13 31.49 6.72
C GLU A 190 5.95 30.52 6.86
N SER A 191 5.04 30.52 5.89
CA SER A 191 3.94 29.56 5.85
C SER A 191 4.45 28.13 5.71
N PHE A 192 5.40 27.88 4.80
CA PHE A 192 5.97 26.54 4.61
C PHE A 192 6.62 25.99 5.88
N THR A 193 7.38 26.81 6.63
CA THR A 193 8.01 26.36 7.88
C THR A 193 6.99 26.09 8.98
N ALA A 194 5.88 26.83 9.02
CA ALA A 194 4.79 26.59 9.97
C ALA A 194 4.09 25.24 9.78
N TRP A 195 4.10 24.68 8.56
CA TRP A 195 3.51 23.37 8.26
C TRP A 195 4.32 22.18 8.77
N TYR A 196 5.62 22.36 9.01
CA TYR A 196 6.55 21.26 9.26
C TYR A 196 6.16 20.42 10.48
N VAL A 197 5.96 21.06 11.63
CA VAL A 197 5.62 20.36 12.89
C VAL A 197 4.24 19.69 12.78
N PRO A 198 3.14 20.40 12.42
CA PRO A 198 1.83 19.79 12.25
C PRO A 198 1.81 18.60 11.28
N CYS A 199 2.44 18.73 10.11
CA CYS A 199 2.47 17.68 9.10
C CYS A 199 3.19 16.43 9.61
N LEU A 200 4.38 16.59 10.19
CA LEU A 200 5.16 15.46 10.67
C LEU A 200 4.49 14.78 11.86
N THR A 201 3.94 15.56 12.80
CA THR A 201 3.20 15.01 13.94
C THR A 201 2.02 14.16 13.46
N LEU A 202 1.22 14.65 12.50
CA LEU A 202 0.11 13.88 11.96
C LEU A 202 0.60 12.65 11.19
N TYR A 203 1.62 12.80 10.34
CA TYR A 203 2.18 11.72 9.53
C TYR A 203 2.67 10.54 10.38
N TYR A 204 3.49 10.80 11.41
CA TYR A 204 3.99 9.73 12.29
C TYR A 204 2.92 9.17 13.21
N SER A 205 1.93 9.98 13.63
CA SER A 205 0.78 9.48 14.39
C SER A 205 -0.04 8.50 13.56
N LEU A 206 -0.37 8.86 12.31
CA LEU A 206 -1.09 8.00 11.38
C LEU A 206 -0.29 6.74 11.04
N PHE A 207 1.04 6.84 10.89
CA PHE A 207 1.91 5.69 10.71
C PHE A 207 1.76 4.69 11.86
N LEU A 208 1.88 5.14 13.11
CA LEU A 208 1.75 4.25 14.27
C LEU A 208 0.34 3.65 14.39
N ILE A 209 -0.70 4.46 14.17
CA ILE A 209 -2.09 3.99 14.19
C ILE A 209 -2.29 2.87 13.17
N ILE A 210 -1.79 3.03 11.94
CA ILE A 210 -1.95 2.03 10.89
C ILE A 210 -1.10 0.79 11.16
N PHE A 211 0.23 0.97 11.25
CA PHE A 211 1.16 -0.15 11.24
C PHE A 211 1.30 -0.84 12.59
N ASP A 212 1.25 -0.09 13.69
CA ASP A 212 1.42 -0.65 15.03
C ASP A 212 0.09 -1.11 15.64
N HIS A 213 -1.02 -0.46 15.31
CA HIS A 213 -2.30 -0.75 15.95
C HIS A 213 -3.31 -1.43 15.03
N ILE A 214 -3.65 -0.88 13.87
CA ILE A 214 -4.66 -1.45 12.96
C ILE A 214 -4.20 -2.81 12.42
N LEU A 215 -3.01 -2.90 11.82
CA LEU A 215 -2.52 -4.18 11.28
C LEU A 215 -2.37 -5.25 12.37
N ASN A 216 -1.93 -4.85 13.57
CA ASN A 216 -1.88 -5.77 14.70
C ASN A 216 -3.28 -6.17 15.21
N LEU A 217 -4.27 -5.28 15.18
CA LEU A 217 -5.66 -5.63 15.47
C LEU A 217 -6.14 -6.71 14.51
N TYR A 218 -5.93 -6.54 13.20
CA TYR A 218 -6.28 -7.55 12.20
C TYR A 218 -5.58 -8.89 12.46
N GLY A 219 -4.30 -8.87 12.81
CA GLY A 219 -3.62 -10.11 13.13
C GLY A 219 -4.17 -10.77 14.41
N GLU A 220 -4.62 -10.03 15.42
CA GLU A 220 -5.24 -10.63 16.62
C GLU A 220 -6.61 -11.24 16.27
N ILE A 221 -7.40 -10.58 15.41
CA ILE A 221 -8.67 -11.10 14.91
C ILE A 221 -8.45 -12.41 14.15
N SER A 222 -7.42 -12.48 13.33
CA SER A 222 -7.14 -13.63 12.46
C SER A 222 -6.22 -14.68 13.08
N GLY A 223 -5.64 -14.42 14.27
CA GLY A 223 -4.61 -15.26 14.88
C GLY A 223 -3.25 -15.25 14.17
N PHE A 224 -3.04 -14.37 13.19
CA PHE A 224 -1.79 -14.26 12.42
C PHE A 224 -0.62 -13.93 13.35
N GLN A 225 0.53 -14.58 13.22
CA GLN A 225 1.66 -14.36 14.13
C GLN A 225 2.76 -13.46 13.58
N ASP A 226 2.87 -13.29 12.26
CA ASP A 226 3.86 -12.37 11.70
C ASP A 226 3.42 -10.92 11.93
N ARG A 227 4.01 -10.27 12.94
CA ARG A 227 3.65 -8.91 13.38
C ARG A 227 4.63 -7.85 12.92
N GLN A 228 5.61 -8.22 12.12
CA GLN A 228 6.67 -7.29 11.76
C GLN A 228 6.26 -6.48 10.52
N GLN A 229 5.35 -5.52 10.70
CA GLN A 229 4.82 -4.70 9.60
C GLN A 229 5.78 -3.59 9.13
N TYR A 230 6.72 -3.24 10.00
CA TYR A 230 7.83 -2.31 9.75
C TYR A 230 9.06 -2.77 10.56
N GLN A 231 10.22 -2.21 10.24
CA GLN A 231 11.47 -2.39 11.00
C GLN A 231 12.00 -1.03 11.47
N ASP A 232 13.24 -0.98 11.92
CA ASP A 232 13.95 0.21 12.36
C ASP A 232 14.32 1.16 11.21
N TYR A 233 13.33 1.58 10.42
CA TYR A 233 13.51 2.47 9.26
C TYR A 233 14.10 3.84 9.66
N TRP A 234 13.96 4.25 10.92
CA TRP A 234 14.57 5.47 11.46
C TRP A 234 16.10 5.41 11.46
N ASN A 235 16.70 4.22 11.47
CA ASN A 235 18.14 4.00 11.35
C ASN A 235 18.61 3.92 9.90
N ALA A 236 17.71 4.02 8.91
CA ALA A 236 18.09 3.88 7.52
C ALA A 236 19.08 4.98 7.11
N THR A 237 20.14 4.57 6.40
CA THR A 237 21.17 5.48 5.87
C THR A 237 21.02 5.72 4.38
N THR A 238 20.15 4.96 3.72
CA THR A 238 19.81 5.10 2.29
C THR A 238 18.31 4.99 2.08
N PHE A 239 17.82 5.58 0.99
CA PHE A 239 16.42 5.48 0.59
C PHE A 239 15.96 4.04 0.31
N GLU A 240 16.85 3.20 -0.24
CA GLU A 240 16.56 1.78 -0.47
C GLU A 240 16.34 1.04 0.86
N GLU A 241 17.20 1.30 1.86
CA GLU A 241 17.04 0.72 3.19
C GLU A 241 15.72 1.18 3.84
N TYR A 242 15.41 2.48 3.73
CA TYR A 242 14.15 3.03 4.22
C TYR A 242 12.92 2.35 3.57
N ALA A 243 12.91 2.25 2.24
CA ALA A 243 11.79 1.70 1.48
C ALA A 243 11.48 0.23 1.86
N ARG A 244 12.51 -0.54 2.22
CA ARG A 244 12.35 -1.94 2.68
C ARG A 244 11.80 -2.05 4.10
N LYS A 245 12.14 -1.09 4.97
CA LYS A 245 11.85 -1.15 6.41
C LYS A 245 10.54 -0.44 6.81
N TRP A 246 10.14 0.61 6.10
CA TRP A 246 8.99 1.46 6.47
C TRP A 246 7.63 0.75 6.34
N ASN A 247 7.35 0.15 5.18
CA ASN A 247 6.08 -0.51 4.89
C ASN A 247 6.37 -1.89 4.29
N ARG A 248 6.63 -2.86 5.16
CA ARG A 248 7.00 -4.21 4.74
C ARG A 248 5.92 -4.90 3.90
N PRO A 249 4.61 -4.85 4.24
CA PRO A 249 3.59 -5.50 3.43
C PRO A 249 3.62 -5.09 1.96
N VAL A 250 3.76 -3.79 1.67
CA VAL A 250 3.85 -3.30 0.29
C VAL A 250 5.21 -3.64 -0.31
N HIS A 251 6.30 -3.48 0.44
CA HIS A 251 7.63 -3.83 -0.05
C HIS A 251 7.73 -5.31 -0.47
N GLU A 252 7.24 -6.22 0.36
CA GLU A 252 7.25 -7.67 0.09
C GLU A 252 6.38 -8.02 -1.11
N TYR A 253 5.23 -7.38 -1.26
CA TYR A 253 4.38 -7.55 -2.45
C TYR A 253 5.12 -7.10 -3.72
N LEU A 254 5.68 -5.88 -3.72
CA LEU A 254 6.42 -5.34 -4.86
C LEU A 254 7.65 -6.19 -5.18
N HIS A 255 8.38 -6.63 -4.16
CA HIS A 255 9.55 -7.48 -4.33
C HIS A 255 9.14 -8.82 -4.98
N ARG A 256 8.13 -9.49 -4.43
CA ARG A 256 7.72 -10.84 -4.86
C ARG A 256 6.98 -10.88 -6.19
N HIS A 257 5.97 -10.03 -6.36
CA HIS A 257 5.01 -10.13 -7.47
C HIS A 257 5.28 -9.15 -8.61
N TRP A 258 6.31 -8.32 -8.48
CA TRP A 258 6.72 -7.38 -9.52
C TRP A 258 8.22 -7.51 -9.82
N TYR A 259 9.09 -7.23 -8.85
CA TYR A 259 10.54 -7.26 -9.06
C TYR A 259 11.07 -8.65 -9.47
N LEU A 260 10.77 -9.70 -8.70
CA LEU A 260 11.20 -11.07 -9.02
C LEU A 260 10.53 -11.61 -10.29
N GLU A 261 9.30 -11.19 -10.60
CA GLU A 261 8.61 -11.55 -11.84
C GLU A 261 9.27 -10.92 -13.07
N VAL A 262 9.66 -9.64 -12.97
CA VAL A 262 10.40 -8.95 -14.04
C VAL A 262 11.73 -9.66 -14.29
N LEU A 263 12.46 -10.03 -13.24
CA LEU A 263 13.70 -10.79 -13.37
C LEU A 263 13.49 -12.23 -13.87
N GLY A 264 12.42 -12.90 -13.44
CA GLY A 264 12.11 -14.26 -13.89
C GLY A 264 11.77 -14.32 -15.37
N LYS A 265 10.99 -13.35 -15.87
CA LYS A 265 10.55 -13.30 -17.27
C LYS A 265 11.59 -12.69 -18.22
N TRP A 266 12.23 -11.60 -17.81
CA TRP A 266 13.13 -10.81 -18.67
C TRP A 266 14.56 -10.74 -18.15
N GLY A 267 14.98 -11.57 -17.20
CA GLY A 267 16.31 -11.47 -16.56
C GLY A 267 17.51 -11.63 -17.49
N LYS A 268 17.33 -12.16 -18.70
CA LYS A 268 18.37 -12.18 -19.75
C LYS A 268 18.48 -10.86 -20.51
N GLU A 269 17.42 -10.06 -20.52
CA GLU A 269 17.26 -8.83 -21.30
C GLU A 269 17.33 -7.58 -20.42
N VAL A 270 17.07 -7.72 -19.12
CA VAL A 270 16.89 -6.63 -18.16
C VAL A 270 17.91 -6.75 -17.03
N THR A 271 18.58 -5.65 -16.74
CA THR A 271 19.52 -5.53 -15.61
C THR A 271 18.79 -5.42 -14.27
N ILE A 272 19.48 -5.72 -13.17
CA ILE A 272 18.96 -5.54 -11.80
C ILE A 272 18.44 -4.11 -11.58
N PHE A 273 19.19 -3.11 -12.05
CA PHE A 273 18.79 -1.71 -11.93
C PHE A 273 17.52 -1.39 -12.71
N GLN A 274 17.38 -1.91 -13.94
CA GLN A 274 16.15 -1.73 -14.72
C GLN A 274 14.94 -2.40 -14.05
N ALA A 275 15.11 -3.59 -13.44
CA ALA A 275 14.04 -4.23 -12.67
C ALA A 275 13.65 -3.44 -11.41
N GLN A 276 14.64 -2.86 -10.71
CA GLN A 276 14.40 -1.95 -9.58
C GLN A 276 13.67 -0.68 -10.04
N LEU A 277 14.09 -0.08 -11.16
CA LEU A 277 13.45 1.10 -11.73
C LEU A 277 12.01 0.81 -12.18
N ALA A 278 11.76 -0.34 -12.82
CA ALA A 278 10.41 -0.76 -13.19
C ALA A 278 9.51 -0.95 -11.97
N THR A 279 10.06 -1.47 -10.86
CA THR A 279 9.34 -1.61 -9.58
C THR A 279 9.06 -0.26 -8.93
N PHE A 280 10.02 0.65 -9.01
CA PHE A 280 9.87 2.02 -8.53
C PHE A 280 8.78 2.77 -9.32
N LEU A 281 8.81 2.72 -10.66
CA LEU A 281 7.80 3.34 -11.51
C LEU A 281 6.40 2.78 -11.27
N TYR A 282 6.29 1.47 -11.05
CA TYR A 282 5.02 0.86 -10.66
C TYR A 282 4.52 1.45 -9.32
N SER A 283 5.39 1.66 -8.34
CA SER A 283 5.03 2.34 -7.09
C SER A 283 4.59 3.79 -7.31
N VAL A 284 5.35 4.58 -8.10
CA VAL A 284 5.02 5.98 -8.43
C VAL A 284 3.62 6.09 -9.04
N TYR A 285 3.27 5.18 -9.93
CA TYR A 285 1.96 5.14 -10.58
C TYR A 285 0.79 5.06 -9.58
N PHE A 286 0.87 4.22 -8.54
CA PHE A 286 -0.17 4.18 -7.49
C PHE A 286 -0.18 5.46 -6.65
N HIS A 287 0.98 6.03 -6.33
CA HIS A 287 1.05 7.26 -5.54
C HIS A 287 0.43 8.46 -6.29
N GLU A 288 0.66 8.59 -7.59
CA GLU A 288 0.08 9.67 -8.38
C GLU A 288 -1.45 9.51 -8.52
N ILE A 289 -1.95 8.29 -8.75
CA ILE A 289 -3.40 8.05 -8.77
C ILE A 289 -4.02 8.35 -7.40
N TYR A 290 -3.37 7.96 -6.31
CA TYR A 290 -3.83 8.31 -4.97
C TYR A 290 -4.02 9.82 -4.82
N LEU A 291 -2.99 10.61 -5.15
CA LEU A 291 -3.04 12.07 -5.03
C LEU A 291 -4.08 12.67 -5.99
N ALA A 292 -4.18 12.18 -7.21
CA ALA A 292 -5.20 12.60 -8.18
C ALA A 292 -6.62 12.36 -7.65
N VAL A 293 -6.89 11.20 -7.04
CA VAL A 293 -8.20 10.87 -6.46
C VAL A 293 -8.49 11.73 -5.21
N MET A 294 -7.47 12.00 -4.38
CA MET A 294 -7.62 12.77 -3.15
C MET A 294 -7.84 14.26 -3.39
N PHE A 295 -7.08 14.86 -4.30
CA PHE A 295 -7.11 16.30 -4.54
C PHE A 295 -7.92 16.69 -5.78
N LYS A 296 -8.40 15.71 -6.55
CA LYS A 296 -9.10 15.91 -7.83
C LYS A 296 -8.27 16.68 -8.86
N GLU A 297 -6.95 16.56 -8.75
CA GLU A 297 -5.99 17.27 -9.59
C GLU A 297 -4.73 16.45 -9.81
N VAL A 298 -4.16 16.54 -11.02
CA VAL A 298 -2.96 15.81 -11.42
C VAL A 298 -1.78 16.79 -11.49
N SER A 299 -1.15 17.05 -10.35
CA SER A 299 -0.07 18.05 -10.21
C SER A 299 1.36 17.48 -10.24
N PHE A 300 1.55 16.15 -10.14
CA PHE A 300 2.86 15.47 -10.16
C PHE A 300 3.90 15.94 -9.12
N TYR A 301 3.50 16.57 -8.01
CA TYR A 301 4.46 17.06 -7.01
C TYR A 301 5.24 15.91 -6.36
N LEU A 302 4.56 14.87 -5.90
CA LEU A 302 5.24 13.70 -5.31
C LEU A 302 6.08 12.97 -6.35
N THR A 303 5.56 12.78 -7.56
CA THR A 303 6.30 12.15 -8.67
C THR A 303 7.61 12.89 -8.96
N SER A 304 7.60 14.23 -8.97
CA SER A 304 8.81 15.03 -9.19
C SER A 304 9.87 14.82 -8.11
N LEU A 305 9.46 14.77 -6.84
CA LEU A 305 10.34 14.51 -5.69
C LEU A 305 10.87 13.07 -5.70
N GLN A 306 10.04 12.11 -6.10
CA GLN A 306 10.42 10.71 -6.28
C GLN A 306 11.47 10.55 -7.40
N ILE A 307 11.35 11.26 -8.52
CA ILE A 307 12.38 11.27 -9.56
C ILE A 307 13.66 11.91 -9.05
N TYR A 308 13.58 13.02 -8.32
CA TYR A 308 14.74 13.66 -7.69
C TYR A 308 15.45 12.72 -6.70
N GLN A 309 14.69 11.90 -5.95
CA GLN A 309 15.24 10.89 -5.07
C GLN A 309 16.10 9.85 -5.82
N LEU A 310 15.78 9.51 -7.07
CA LEU A 310 16.62 8.65 -7.91
C LEU A 310 17.98 9.28 -8.23
N LEU A 311 18.04 10.61 -8.37
CA LEU A 311 19.31 11.31 -8.56
C LEU A 311 20.16 11.27 -7.27
N LEU A 312 19.50 11.45 -6.12
CA LEU A 312 20.15 11.36 -4.81
C LEU A 312 20.63 9.95 -4.45
N PHE A 313 20.05 8.91 -5.06
CA PHE A 313 20.43 7.51 -4.82
C PHE A 313 21.95 7.28 -4.92
N PHE A 314 22.60 7.81 -5.96
CA PHE A 314 24.04 7.62 -6.17
C PHE A 314 24.90 8.29 -5.10
N ILE A 315 24.45 9.43 -4.57
CA ILE A 315 25.12 10.14 -3.49
C ILE A 315 24.94 9.37 -2.19
N MET A 316 23.70 8.96 -1.90
CA MET A 316 23.34 8.22 -0.70
C MET A 316 24.04 6.86 -0.62
N ALA A 317 24.28 6.20 -1.76
CA ALA A 317 25.05 4.97 -1.81
C ALA A 317 26.47 5.13 -1.26
N ARG A 318 27.09 6.30 -1.42
CA ARG A 318 28.42 6.62 -0.86
C ARG A 318 28.40 6.95 0.63
N LEU A 319 27.23 7.25 1.19
CA LEU A 319 27.03 7.61 2.59
C LEU A 319 26.40 6.48 3.41
N LYS A 320 26.23 5.29 2.81
CA LYS A 320 25.67 4.11 3.46
C LYS A 320 26.43 3.77 4.74
N GLY A 321 25.68 3.55 5.82
CA GLY A 321 26.24 3.22 7.15
C GLY A 321 26.79 4.41 7.93
N THR A 322 26.71 5.64 7.41
CA THR A 322 27.20 6.83 8.10
C THR A 322 26.05 7.60 8.78
N MET A 323 26.37 8.33 9.85
CA MET A 323 25.44 9.25 10.50
C MET A 323 24.98 10.36 9.55
N LEU A 324 25.87 10.87 8.69
CA LEU A 324 25.52 11.87 7.69
C LEU A 324 24.46 11.34 6.70
N GLY A 325 24.57 10.09 6.25
CA GLY A 325 23.55 9.45 5.43
C GLY A 325 22.20 9.41 6.14
N ASN A 326 22.17 9.05 7.43
CA ASN A 326 20.93 9.06 8.21
C ASN A 326 20.33 10.48 8.34
N VAL A 327 21.15 11.50 8.62
CA VAL A 327 20.68 12.90 8.71
C VAL A 327 20.08 13.38 7.38
N ILE A 328 20.74 13.11 6.25
CA ILE A 328 20.23 13.48 4.92
C ILE A 328 18.92 12.75 4.62
N GLN A 329 18.82 11.47 4.99
CA GLN A 329 17.58 10.69 4.86
C GLN A 329 16.42 11.35 5.62
N TRP A 330 16.64 11.73 6.89
CA TRP A 330 15.63 12.40 7.70
C TRP A 330 15.20 13.75 7.14
N LEU A 331 16.17 14.61 6.78
CA LEU A 331 15.88 15.92 6.18
C LEU A 331 15.12 15.78 4.86
N GLY A 332 15.51 14.81 4.03
CA GLY A 332 14.82 14.50 2.77
C GLY A 332 13.39 14.04 2.99
N MET A 333 13.14 13.15 3.95
CA MET A 333 11.78 12.72 4.30
C MET A 333 10.92 13.86 4.81
N PHE A 334 11.44 14.64 5.75
CA PHE A 334 10.69 15.74 6.33
C PHE A 334 10.32 16.81 5.30
N PHE A 335 11.27 17.15 4.43
CA PHE A 335 11.03 18.05 3.31
C PHE A 335 9.98 17.48 2.36
N CYS A 336 10.12 16.22 1.94
CA CYS A 336 9.21 15.59 0.99
C CYS A 336 7.76 15.52 1.51
N ILE A 337 7.56 15.02 2.72
CA ILE A 337 6.22 14.89 3.34
C ILE A 337 5.55 16.26 3.46
N THR A 338 6.28 17.25 3.98
CA THR A 338 5.75 18.61 4.16
C THR A 338 5.47 19.27 2.83
N ASN A 339 6.36 19.14 1.84
CA ASN A 339 6.21 19.74 0.51
C ASN A 339 4.98 19.21 -0.23
N VAL A 340 4.78 17.90 -0.25
CA VAL A 340 3.60 17.29 -0.90
C VAL A 340 2.33 17.77 -0.22
N LEU A 341 2.23 17.69 1.12
CA LEU A 341 1.02 18.12 1.81
C LEU A 341 0.77 19.62 1.66
N TYR A 342 1.80 20.45 1.72
CA TYR A 342 1.69 21.90 1.56
C TYR A 342 1.18 22.27 0.17
N LEU A 343 1.80 21.77 -0.90
CA LEU A 343 1.47 22.15 -2.27
C LEU A 343 0.08 21.65 -2.68
N TYR A 344 -0.27 20.40 -2.39
CA TYR A 344 -1.61 19.89 -2.74
C TYR A 344 -2.73 20.59 -1.95
N ASN A 345 -2.51 20.96 -0.68
CA ASN A 345 -3.51 21.72 0.07
C ASN A 345 -3.57 23.19 -0.40
N TYR A 346 -2.46 23.77 -0.84
CA TYR A 346 -2.44 25.09 -1.46
C TYR A 346 -3.27 25.12 -2.75
N ASP A 347 -3.08 24.13 -3.62
CA ASP A 347 -3.84 24.00 -4.86
C ASP A 347 -5.34 23.78 -4.59
N LEU A 348 -5.65 22.87 -3.65
CA LEU A 348 -7.03 22.60 -3.24
C LEU A 348 -7.74 23.87 -2.75
N ALA A 349 -7.04 24.68 -1.94
CA ALA A 349 -7.57 25.92 -1.38
C ALA A 349 -7.77 27.01 -2.45
N ASN A 350 -6.88 27.11 -3.43
CA ASN A 350 -6.85 28.24 -4.37
C ASN A 350 -7.45 27.96 -5.76
N PHE A 351 -7.41 26.73 -6.26
CA PHE A 351 -7.82 26.39 -7.63
C PHE A 351 -9.11 25.57 -7.68
N THR A 352 -9.33 24.64 -6.75
CA THR A 352 -10.48 23.72 -6.82
C THR A 352 -11.74 24.26 -6.13
N TYR A 353 -11.60 24.86 -4.94
CA TYR A 353 -12.75 25.33 -4.13
C TYR A 353 -12.97 26.86 -4.15
N SER A 354 -12.14 27.61 -4.87
CA SER A 354 -12.19 29.08 -5.02
C SER A 354 -13.28 29.58 -6.01
N LYS A 355 -14.46 28.96 -6.03
CA LYS A 355 -15.69 29.58 -6.59
C LYS A 355 -16.64 30.09 -5.50
N GLY A 356 -16.08 30.62 -4.40
CA GLY A 356 -16.83 31.35 -3.37
C GLY A 356 -17.22 30.54 -2.11
N GLY A 357 -16.65 29.35 -1.88
CA GLY A 357 -16.85 28.58 -0.65
C GLY A 357 -15.83 28.95 0.43
N GLY A 358 -16.28 29.28 1.64
CA GLY A 358 -15.38 29.54 2.78
C GLY A 358 -14.57 28.29 3.19
N CYS A 359 -13.44 28.51 3.88
CA CYS A 359 -12.47 27.47 4.27
C CYS A 359 -13.10 26.21 4.92
N MET A 360 -14.22 26.35 5.64
CA MET A 360 -14.93 25.25 6.30
C MET A 360 -15.56 24.22 5.35
N ASN A 361 -15.67 24.52 4.06
CA ASN A 361 -16.19 23.58 3.06
C ASN A 361 -15.10 22.71 2.40
N LEU A 362 -13.81 22.93 2.70
CA LEU A 362 -12.70 22.15 2.15
C LEU A 362 -12.60 20.72 2.72
N TYR A 363 -13.15 20.50 3.91
CA TYR A 363 -13.10 19.23 4.64
C TYR A 363 -14.49 18.67 5.02
N LYS A 364 -15.57 19.25 4.47
CA LYS A 364 -16.92 18.69 4.43
C LYS A 364 -17.16 17.99 3.09
#